data_AF-A0A2E3B053-F1
#
_entry.id   AF-A0A2E3B053-F1
#
_cell.length_a   1.000
_cell.length_b   1.000
_cell.length_c   1.000
_cell.angle_alpha   90.00
_cell.angle_beta   90.00
_cell.angle_gamma   90.00
#
_symmetry.space_group_name_H-M   'P 1'
#
loop_
_entity.id
_entity.type
_entity.pdbx_description
1 polymer ?
#
loop_
_entity_poly.entity_id
_entity_poly.type
_entity_poly.pdbx_seq_one_letter_code
_entity_poly.pdbx_strand_id
1 'polypeptide(L)'
;MTVKENLDRLQNYLISHKVKGTNRSLINIEECVEIIKSIHSIIPNSLDESEIIVRQKESIIEQAEEEASKKRIYADSEAEKIRKNAEEKSEEMIIKANEQAEKLVQKEEIVKKAYEQSEKIILNSEEESKSIEEKAELSKQDTERKATNILNEAQDHSMKTRNGADAYAREVLFSLEERISTTLGQVRKGIEMLDESEVEIN
;
A
#
# COMPACT_ATOMS: atom_id res chain seq x y z
N MET A 1 -63.30 -41.09 -51.15
CA MET A 1 -63.83 -41.61 -49.88
C MET A 1 -62.74 -42.38 -49.18
N THR A 2 -62.49 -42.13 -47.90
CA THR A 2 -61.51 -42.91 -47.12
C THR A 2 -62.01 -44.33 -46.87
N VAL A 3 -61.10 -45.25 -46.52
CA VAL A 3 -61.47 -46.60 -46.06
C VAL A 3 -62.49 -46.52 -44.92
N LYS A 4 -62.28 -45.58 -43.99
CA LYS A 4 -63.18 -45.29 -42.88
C LYS A 4 -64.57 -44.85 -43.34
N GLU A 5 -64.66 -43.90 -44.27
CA GLU A 5 -65.95 -43.43 -44.82
C GLU A 5 -66.73 -44.55 -45.52
N ASN A 6 -66.04 -45.44 -46.24
CA ASN A 6 -66.68 -46.59 -46.89
C ASN A 6 -67.11 -47.67 -45.89
N LEU A 7 -66.35 -47.90 -44.82
CA LEU A 7 -66.75 -48.77 -43.71
C LEU A 7 -67.96 -48.20 -42.96
N ASP A 8 -67.96 -46.90 -42.66
CA ASP A 8 -69.07 -46.21 -42.02
C ASP A 8 -70.33 -46.27 -42.91
N ARG A 9 -70.15 -46.11 -44.23
CA ARG A 9 -71.24 -46.28 -45.21
C ARG A 9 -71.79 -47.70 -45.23
N LEU A 10 -70.93 -48.72 -45.23
CA LEU A 10 -71.36 -50.13 -45.17
C LEU A 10 -72.08 -50.43 -43.85
N GLN A 11 -71.57 -49.94 -42.74
CA GLN A 11 -72.18 -50.10 -41.42
C GLN A 11 -73.57 -49.46 -41.38
N ASN A 12 -73.69 -48.21 -41.86
CA ASN A 12 -74.97 -47.49 -41.92
C ASN A 12 -75.97 -48.19 -42.84
N TYR A 13 -75.51 -48.74 -43.96
CA TYR A 13 -76.34 -49.52 -44.89
C TYR A 13 -76.93 -50.78 -44.24
N LEU A 14 -76.11 -51.51 -43.47
CA LEU A 14 -76.52 -52.73 -42.76
C LEU A 14 -77.49 -52.44 -41.60
N ILE A 15 -77.38 -51.27 -40.96
CA ILE A 15 -78.24 -50.85 -39.85
C ILE A 15 -79.60 -50.32 -40.35
N SER A 16 -79.62 -49.58 -41.46
CA SER A 16 -80.83 -48.92 -41.97
C SER A 16 -81.87 -49.86 -42.57
N HIS A 17 -81.46 -51.06 -43.01
CA HIS A 17 -82.35 -52.05 -43.64
C HIS A 17 -82.79 -53.18 -42.69
N LYS A 18 -82.88 -52.90 -41.38
CA LYS A 18 -83.37 -53.88 -40.39
C LYS A 18 -84.84 -54.22 -40.59
N VAL A 19 -85.17 -55.51 -40.56
CA VAL A 19 -86.54 -56.01 -40.65
C VAL A 19 -87.20 -55.95 -39.26
N LYS A 20 -88.33 -55.23 -39.17
CA LYS A 20 -89.05 -54.99 -37.90
C LYS A 20 -89.38 -56.30 -37.17
N GLY A 21 -89.00 -56.38 -35.89
CA GLY A 21 -89.24 -57.56 -35.04
C GLY A 21 -88.21 -58.67 -35.15
N THR A 22 -87.14 -58.49 -35.95
CA THR A 22 -86.04 -59.47 -36.07
C THR A 22 -84.68 -58.78 -35.97
N ASN A 23 -83.65 -59.53 -35.58
CA ASN A 23 -82.25 -59.07 -35.67
C ASN A 23 -81.65 -59.26 -37.08
N ARG A 24 -82.48 -59.36 -38.13
CA ARG A 24 -82.03 -59.58 -39.52
C ARG A 24 -82.20 -58.30 -40.33
N SER A 25 -81.26 -58.05 -41.23
CA SER A 25 -81.33 -56.95 -42.21
C SER A 25 -81.59 -57.51 -43.60
N LEU A 26 -82.40 -56.81 -44.39
CA LEU A 26 -82.60 -57.09 -45.81
C LEU A 26 -81.45 -56.41 -46.58
N ILE A 27 -80.64 -57.17 -47.31
CA ILE A 27 -79.39 -56.65 -47.89
C ILE A 27 -79.46 -56.79 -49.41
N ASN A 28 -79.19 -55.71 -50.14
CA ASN A 28 -78.80 -55.82 -51.55
C ASN A 28 -77.33 -56.27 -51.60
N ILE A 29 -77.12 -57.52 -52.01
CA ILE A 29 -75.80 -58.13 -52.07
C ILE A 29 -74.91 -57.38 -53.07
N GLU A 30 -75.48 -56.85 -54.16
CA GLU A 30 -74.72 -56.14 -55.21
C GLU A 30 -74.11 -54.84 -54.68
N GLU A 31 -74.92 -54.01 -53.99
CA GLU A 31 -74.47 -52.74 -53.40
C GLU A 31 -73.42 -52.96 -52.29
N CYS A 32 -73.60 -53.98 -51.44
CA CYS A 32 -72.60 -54.34 -50.43
C CYS A 32 -71.28 -54.80 -51.06
N VAL A 33 -71.34 -55.60 -52.14
CA VAL A 33 -70.16 -56.06 -52.87
C VAL A 33 -69.43 -54.88 -53.53
N GLU A 34 -70.14 -53.88 -54.06
CA GLU A 34 -69.52 -52.67 -54.61
C GLU A 34 -68.79 -51.84 -53.54
N ILE A 35 -69.40 -51.65 -52.36
CA ILE A 35 -68.76 -50.94 -51.24
C ILE A 35 -67.51 -51.71 -50.79
N ILE A 36 -67.59 -53.04 -50.66
CA ILE A 36 -66.44 -53.89 -50.29
C ILE A 36 -65.34 -53.83 -51.36
N LYS A 37 -65.69 -53.86 -52.67
CA LYS A 37 -64.72 -53.70 -53.77
C LYS A 37 -64.02 -52.33 -53.72
N SER A 38 -64.76 -51.27 -53.41
CA SER A 38 -64.20 -49.93 -53.22
C SER A 38 -63.22 -49.90 -52.05
N ILE A 39 -63.57 -50.52 -50.91
CA ILE A 39 -62.69 -50.66 -49.75
C ILE A 39 -61.43 -51.46 -50.12
N HIS A 40 -61.59 -52.60 -50.78
CA HIS A 40 -60.48 -53.47 -51.18
C HIS A 40 -59.52 -52.78 -52.17
N SER A 41 -60.03 -51.89 -53.02
CA SER A 41 -59.20 -51.10 -53.94
C SER A 41 -58.44 -49.96 -53.26
N ILE A 42 -58.92 -49.44 -52.13
CA ILE A 42 -58.35 -48.25 -51.46
C ILE A 42 -57.39 -48.66 -50.34
N ILE A 43 -57.66 -49.76 -49.64
CA ILE A 43 -56.84 -50.24 -48.51
C ILE A 43 -55.34 -50.36 -48.87
N PRO A 44 -54.94 -51.01 -49.98
CA PRO A 44 -53.52 -51.18 -50.31
C PRO A 44 -52.78 -49.84 -50.41
N ASN A 45 -53.33 -48.89 -51.17
CA ASN A 45 -52.73 -47.56 -51.32
C ASN A 45 -52.62 -46.82 -49.98
N SER A 46 -53.66 -46.89 -49.14
CA SER A 46 -53.63 -46.25 -47.81
C SER A 46 -52.63 -46.90 -46.84
N LEU A 47 -52.38 -48.22 -46.99
CA LEU A 47 -51.40 -48.95 -46.20
C LEU A 47 -49.97 -48.58 -46.66
N ASP A 48 -49.73 -48.52 -47.97
CA ASP A 48 -48.46 -48.09 -48.55
C ASP A 48 -48.12 -46.65 -48.14
N GLU A 49 -49.08 -45.72 -48.22
CA GLU A 49 -48.93 -44.35 -47.74
C GLU A 49 -48.59 -44.29 -46.25
N SER A 50 -49.29 -45.09 -45.43
CA SER A 50 -49.03 -45.17 -43.99
C SER A 50 -47.63 -45.72 -43.70
N GLU A 51 -47.18 -46.73 -44.45
CA GLU A 51 -45.84 -47.29 -44.31
C GLU A 51 -44.75 -46.26 -44.67
N ILE A 52 -44.96 -45.49 -45.74
CA ILE A 52 -44.05 -44.39 -46.12
C ILE A 52 -43.99 -43.34 -45.00
N ILE A 53 -45.13 -42.95 -44.42
CA ILE A 53 -45.18 -41.99 -43.33
C ILE A 53 -44.43 -42.51 -42.09
N VAL A 54 -44.59 -43.80 -41.75
CA VAL A 54 -43.86 -44.43 -40.63
C VAL A 54 -42.36 -44.39 -40.88
N ARG A 55 -41.90 -44.80 -42.07
CA ARG A 55 -40.47 -44.75 -42.43
C ARG A 55 -39.91 -43.33 -42.42
N GLN A 56 -40.66 -42.36 -42.95
CA GLN A 56 -40.27 -40.95 -42.91
C GLN A 56 -40.16 -40.42 -41.47
N LYS A 57 -41.13 -40.77 -40.61
CA LYS A 57 -41.10 -40.40 -39.20
C LYS A 57 -39.92 -41.02 -38.47
N GLU A 58 -39.63 -42.30 -38.69
CA GLU A 58 -38.46 -42.99 -38.14
C GLU A 58 -37.16 -42.28 -38.54
N SER A 59 -37.03 -41.93 -39.83
CA SER A 59 -35.87 -41.17 -40.32
C SER A 59 -35.72 -39.79 -39.69
N ILE A 60 -36.84 -39.05 -39.51
CA ILE A 60 -36.81 -37.74 -38.85
C ILE A 60 -36.38 -37.87 -37.38
N ILE A 61 -36.86 -38.89 -36.68
CA ILE A 61 -36.48 -39.14 -35.28
C ILE A 61 -34.99 -39.45 -35.19
N GLU A 62 -34.48 -40.34 -36.04
CA GLU A 62 -33.07 -40.70 -36.06
C GLU A 62 -32.17 -39.48 -36.32
N GLN A 63 -32.53 -38.65 -37.30
CA GLN A 63 -31.81 -37.40 -37.58
C GLN A 63 -31.86 -36.42 -36.40
N ALA A 64 -33.04 -36.25 -35.78
CA ALA A 64 -33.21 -35.37 -34.63
C ALA A 64 -32.40 -35.86 -33.42
N GLU A 65 -32.35 -37.17 -33.20
CA GLU A 65 -31.55 -37.79 -32.14
C GLU A 65 -30.05 -37.62 -32.39
N GLU A 66 -29.59 -37.82 -33.62
CA GLU A 66 -28.19 -37.61 -34.00
C GLU A 66 -27.77 -36.14 -33.80
N GLU A 67 -28.59 -35.19 -34.27
CA GLU A 67 -28.32 -33.76 -34.09
C GLU A 67 -28.36 -33.35 -32.62
N ALA A 68 -29.32 -33.85 -31.84
CA ALA A 68 -29.42 -33.58 -30.42
C ALA A 68 -28.19 -34.12 -29.68
N SER A 69 -27.74 -35.33 -30.02
CA SER A 69 -26.52 -35.93 -29.47
C SER A 69 -25.29 -35.06 -29.76
N LYS A 70 -25.12 -34.63 -31.03
CA LYS A 70 -24.02 -33.72 -31.42
C LYS A 70 -24.06 -32.41 -30.64
N LYS A 71 -25.23 -31.78 -30.50
CA LYS A 71 -25.39 -30.53 -29.74
C LYS A 71 -25.01 -30.71 -28.26
N ARG A 72 -25.39 -31.84 -27.64
CA ARG A 72 -25.03 -32.13 -26.25
C ARG A 72 -23.53 -32.28 -26.08
N ILE A 73 -22.88 -33.09 -26.92
CA ILE A 73 -21.43 -33.31 -26.86
C ILE A 73 -20.67 -31.98 -27.05
N TYR A 74 -21.11 -31.17 -28.02
CA TYR A 74 -20.51 -29.87 -28.26
C TYR A 74 -20.68 -28.92 -27.06
N ALA A 75 -21.89 -28.83 -26.52
CA ALA A 75 -22.18 -28.01 -25.36
C ALA A 75 -21.37 -28.44 -24.11
N ASP A 76 -21.24 -29.75 -23.89
CA ASP A 76 -20.46 -30.30 -22.78
C ASP A 76 -18.97 -29.97 -22.91
N SER A 77 -18.42 -30.10 -24.13
CA SER A 77 -17.01 -29.75 -24.42
C SER A 77 -16.74 -28.26 -24.25
N GLU A 78 -17.61 -27.39 -24.76
CA GLU A 78 -17.46 -25.94 -24.59
C GLU A 78 -17.62 -25.54 -23.12
N ALA A 79 -18.55 -26.14 -22.40
CA ALA A 79 -18.72 -25.91 -20.97
C ALA A 79 -17.47 -26.34 -20.18
N GLU A 80 -16.83 -27.45 -20.55
CA GLU A 80 -15.58 -27.90 -19.95
C GLU A 80 -14.43 -26.92 -20.21
N LYS A 81 -14.30 -26.43 -21.45
CA LYS A 81 -13.31 -25.39 -21.79
C LYS A 81 -13.53 -24.11 -20.99
N ILE A 82 -14.78 -23.66 -20.88
CA ILE A 82 -15.12 -22.46 -20.10
C ILE A 82 -14.75 -22.65 -18.64
N ARG A 83 -15.10 -23.81 -18.04
CA ARG A 83 -14.74 -24.12 -16.65
C ARG A 83 -13.23 -24.13 -16.45
N LYS A 84 -12.49 -24.83 -17.30
CA LYS A 84 -11.04 -24.90 -17.22
C LYS A 84 -10.39 -23.53 -17.33
N ASN A 85 -10.79 -22.73 -18.32
CA ASN A 85 -10.27 -21.37 -18.49
C ASN A 85 -10.61 -20.45 -17.30
N ALA A 86 -11.80 -20.63 -16.70
CA ALA A 86 -12.19 -19.87 -15.52
C ALA A 86 -11.37 -20.27 -14.29
N GLU A 87 -11.09 -21.56 -14.13
CA GLU A 87 -10.25 -22.10 -13.05
C GLU A 87 -8.82 -21.58 -13.17
N GLU A 88 -8.19 -21.73 -14.34
CA GLU A 88 -6.83 -21.21 -14.60
C GLU A 88 -6.72 -19.70 -14.32
N LYS A 89 -7.70 -18.91 -14.79
CA LYS A 89 -7.73 -17.46 -14.53
C LYS A 89 -7.96 -17.12 -13.06
N SER A 90 -8.79 -17.91 -12.37
CA SER A 90 -9.07 -17.72 -10.94
C SER A 90 -7.81 -18.01 -10.12
N GLU A 91 -7.09 -19.09 -10.44
CA GLU A 91 -5.82 -19.43 -9.80
C GLU A 91 -4.79 -18.32 -10.03
N GLU A 92 -4.62 -17.84 -11.26
CA GLU A 92 -3.73 -16.74 -11.58
C GLU A 92 -4.09 -15.46 -10.81
N MET A 93 -5.39 -15.15 -10.70
CA MET A 93 -5.89 -14.00 -9.93
C MET A 93 -5.56 -14.13 -8.44
N ILE A 94 -5.74 -15.32 -7.85
CA ILE A 94 -5.43 -15.58 -6.44
C ILE A 94 -3.92 -15.43 -6.19
N ILE A 95 -3.08 -15.98 -7.07
CA ILE A 95 -1.62 -15.86 -6.96
C ILE A 95 -1.21 -14.38 -6.99
N LYS A 96 -1.71 -13.62 -7.98
CA LYS A 96 -1.41 -12.18 -8.10
C LYS A 96 -1.91 -11.38 -6.91
N ALA A 97 -3.09 -11.69 -6.37
CA ALA A 97 -3.63 -11.02 -5.20
C ALA A 97 -2.77 -11.30 -3.95
N ASN A 98 -2.33 -12.54 -3.76
CA ASN A 98 -1.45 -12.91 -2.65
C ASN A 98 -0.08 -12.24 -2.77
N GLU A 99 0.54 -12.24 -3.95
CA GLU A 99 1.81 -11.53 -4.17
C GLU A 99 1.69 -10.03 -3.88
N GLN A 100 0.58 -9.40 -4.28
CA GLN A 100 0.34 -7.99 -3.98
C GLN A 100 0.13 -7.75 -2.48
N ALA A 101 -0.62 -8.62 -1.80
CA ALA A 101 -0.84 -8.54 -0.37
C ALA A 101 0.49 -8.66 0.41
N GLU A 102 1.35 -9.62 0.04
CA GLU A 102 2.69 -9.77 0.63
C GLU A 102 3.55 -8.52 0.44
N LYS A 103 3.56 -7.94 -0.77
CA LYS A 103 4.29 -6.69 -1.05
C LYS A 103 3.78 -5.52 -0.21
N LEU A 104 2.46 -5.40 -0.03
CA LEU A 104 1.87 -4.35 0.79
C LEU A 104 2.24 -4.51 2.27
N VAL A 105 2.16 -5.73 2.81
CA VAL A 105 2.55 -6.03 4.19
C VAL A 105 4.04 -5.73 4.41
N GLN A 106 4.91 -6.15 3.50
CA GLN A 106 6.35 -5.84 3.59
C GLN A 106 6.61 -4.33 3.54
N LYS A 107 5.92 -3.60 2.66
CA LYS A 107 6.04 -2.14 2.57
C LYS A 107 5.60 -1.46 3.87
N GLU A 108 4.50 -1.91 4.46
CA GLU A 108 4.01 -1.37 5.73
C GLU A 108 4.98 -1.64 6.88
N GLU A 109 5.58 -2.85 6.92
CA GLU A 109 6.60 -3.19 7.91
C GLU A 109 7.85 -2.32 7.79
N ILE A 110 8.30 -2.03 6.56
CA ILE A 110 9.42 -1.12 6.30
C ILE A 110 9.10 0.29 6.82
N VAL A 111 7.91 0.80 6.53
CA VAL A 111 7.47 2.13 6.98
C VAL A 111 7.42 2.18 8.50
N LYS A 112 6.82 1.17 9.15
CA LYS A 112 6.78 1.08 10.61
C LYS A 112 8.18 1.08 11.23
N LYS A 113 9.10 0.25 10.72
CA LYS A 113 10.49 0.20 11.20
C LYS A 113 11.22 1.53 10.99
N ALA A 114 10.98 2.21 9.86
CA ALA A 114 11.56 3.52 9.60
C ALA A 114 11.06 4.58 10.60
N TYR A 115 9.77 4.56 10.95
CA TYR A 115 9.22 5.45 11.98
C TYR A 115 9.81 5.16 13.36
N GLU A 116 9.89 3.89 13.78
CA GLU A 116 10.51 3.49 15.05
C GLU A 116 11.98 3.93 15.13
N GLN A 117 12.74 3.77 14.05
CA GLN A 117 14.12 4.23 13.97
C GLN A 117 14.23 5.76 14.02
N SER A 118 13.36 6.47 13.31
CA SER A 118 13.31 7.94 13.33
C SER A 118 13.02 8.47 14.73
N GLU A 119 12.05 7.90 15.42
CA GLU A 119 11.71 8.28 16.79
C GLU A 119 12.90 8.09 17.74
N LYS A 120 13.61 6.97 17.61
CA LYS A 120 14.82 6.70 18.37
C LYS A 120 15.95 7.70 18.07
N ILE A 121 16.14 8.08 16.81
CA ILE A 121 17.15 9.09 16.43
C ILE A 121 16.80 10.45 17.06
N ILE A 122 15.54 10.86 17.01
CA ILE A 122 15.08 12.13 17.60
C ILE A 122 15.32 12.11 19.11
N LEU A 123 14.90 11.05 19.81
CA LEU A 123 15.12 10.90 21.25
C LEU A 123 16.61 10.98 21.62
N ASN A 124 17.45 10.21 20.94
CA ASN A 124 18.90 10.25 21.19
C ASN A 124 19.48 11.63 20.91
N SER A 125 19.07 12.29 19.82
CA SER A 125 19.53 13.63 19.47
C SER A 125 19.10 14.67 20.51
N GLU A 126 17.90 14.54 21.09
CA GLU A 126 17.42 15.42 22.15
C GLU A 126 18.21 15.22 23.45
N GLU A 127 18.50 13.96 23.82
CA GLU A 127 19.34 13.64 24.98
C GLU A 127 20.77 14.17 24.82
N GLU A 128 21.38 13.94 23.66
CA GLU A 128 22.71 14.45 23.33
C GLU A 128 22.74 15.98 23.34
N SER A 129 21.74 16.63 22.74
CA SER A 129 21.65 18.10 22.73
C SER A 129 21.56 18.67 24.14
N LYS A 130 20.74 18.06 25.01
CA LYS A 130 20.65 18.47 26.42
C LYS A 130 21.98 18.30 27.15
N SER A 131 22.69 17.20 26.92
CA SER A 131 24.01 16.99 27.54
C SER A 131 25.06 17.99 27.06
N ILE A 132 25.02 18.36 25.77
CA ILE A 132 25.92 19.39 25.22
C ILE A 132 25.60 20.76 25.82
N GLU A 133 24.32 21.12 25.94
CA GLU A 133 23.88 22.37 26.55
C GLU A 133 24.33 22.47 28.01
N GLU A 134 24.14 21.40 28.80
CA GLU A 134 24.60 21.33 30.20
C GLU A 134 26.12 21.51 30.30
N LYS A 135 26.89 20.81 29.47
CA LYS A 135 28.37 20.95 29.44
C LYS A 135 28.81 22.34 29.02
N ALA A 136 28.13 22.95 28.06
CA ALA A 136 28.42 24.30 27.59
C ALA A 136 28.19 25.33 28.72
N GLU A 137 27.09 25.21 29.47
CA GLU A 137 26.78 26.11 30.59
C GLU A 137 27.82 25.96 31.72
N LEU A 138 28.21 24.74 32.07
CA LEU A 138 29.27 24.48 33.05
C LEU A 138 30.61 25.07 32.61
N SER A 139 30.98 24.90 31.35
CA SER A 139 32.22 25.45 30.79
C SER A 139 32.22 26.99 30.79
N LYS A 140 31.09 27.59 30.45
CA LYS A 140 30.89 29.05 30.51
C LYS A 140 31.06 29.55 31.95
N GLN A 141 30.40 28.92 32.91
CA GLN A 141 30.51 29.29 34.32
C GLN A 141 31.95 29.18 34.85
N ASP A 142 32.68 28.10 34.51
CA ASP A 142 34.07 27.95 34.92
C ASP A 142 34.99 28.99 34.25
N THR A 143 34.73 29.31 32.99
CA THR A 143 35.47 30.36 32.26
C THR A 143 35.21 31.75 32.87
N GLU A 144 33.97 32.09 33.19
CA GLU A 144 33.60 33.32 33.88
C GLU A 144 34.31 33.43 35.23
N ARG A 145 34.29 32.35 36.03
CA ARG A 145 34.98 32.29 37.31
C ARG A 145 36.48 32.50 37.17
N LYS A 146 37.12 31.83 36.20
CA LYS A 146 38.55 32.00 35.90
C LYS A 146 38.87 33.43 35.48
N ALA A 147 38.04 34.02 34.61
CA ALA A 147 38.22 35.40 34.18
C ALA A 147 38.13 36.39 35.35
N THR A 148 37.17 36.21 36.26
CA THR A 148 37.06 37.02 37.48
C THR A 148 38.29 36.87 38.37
N ASN A 149 38.80 35.64 38.56
CA ASN A 149 40.00 35.41 39.36
C ASN A 149 41.24 36.09 38.75
N ILE A 150 41.44 35.97 37.44
CA ILE A 150 42.56 36.63 36.73
C ILE A 150 42.47 38.15 36.86
N LEU A 151 41.26 38.72 36.74
CA LEU A 151 41.05 40.16 36.91
C LEU A 151 41.41 40.61 38.33
N ASN A 152 40.97 39.87 39.35
CA ASN A 152 41.28 40.18 40.75
C ASN A 152 42.80 40.07 41.01
N GLU A 153 43.45 39.00 40.54
CA GLU A 153 44.89 38.82 40.68
C GLU A 153 45.68 39.93 39.96
N ALA A 154 45.27 40.32 38.76
CA ALA A 154 45.89 41.39 38.00
C ALA A 154 45.72 42.75 38.71
N GLN A 155 44.55 43.02 39.28
CA GLN A 155 44.30 44.21 40.08
C GLN A 155 45.17 44.26 41.34
N ASP A 156 45.26 43.16 42.07
CA ASP A 156 46.12 43.04 43.25
C ASP A 156 47.59 43.23 42.91
N HIS A 157 48.06 42.58 41.84
CA HIS A 157 49.44 42.73 41.36
C HIS A 157 49.73 44.16 40.93
N SER A 158 48.81 44.80 40.19
CA SER A 158 48.92 46.21 39.79
C SER A 158 49.03 47.13 41.00
N MET A 159 48.19 46.93 42.02
CA MET A 159 48.21 47.74 43.24
C MET A 159 49.52 47.56 44.02
N LYS A 160 49.99 46.32 44.17
CA LYS A 160 51.29 46.02 44.82
C LYS A 160 52.45 46.67 44.08
N THR A 161 52.49 46.55 42.75
CA THR A 161 53.54 47.14 41.92
C THR A 161 53.53 48.67 42.02
N ARG A 162 52.35 49.31 41.98
CA ARG A 162 52.23 50.77 42.15
C ARG A 162 52.74 51.22 43.52
N ASN A 163 52.29 50.57 44.58
CA ASN A 163 52.70 50.90 45.94
C ASN A 163 54.21 50.68 46.16
N GLY A 164 54.77 49.61 45.59
CA GLY A 164 56.21 49.34 45.64
C GLY A 164 57.04 50.37 44.87
N ALA A 165 56.60 50.76 43.67
CA ALA A 165 57.24 51.82 42.89
C ALA A 165 57.20 53.17 43.61
N ASP A 166 56.06 53.53 44.21
CA ASP A 166 55.91 54.76 45.01
C ASP A 166 56.82 54.75 46.25
N ALA A 167 56.96 53.59 46.90
CA ALA A 167 57.85 53.43 48.05
C ALA A 167 59.33 53.57 47.64
N TYR A 168 59.73 52.92 46.55
CA TYR A 168 61.08 53.02 46.00
C TYR A 168 61.40 54.46 45.56
N ALA A 169 60.47 55.14 44.89
CA ALA A 169 60.64 56.54 44.50
C ALA A 169 60.87 57.44 45.72
N ARG A 170 60.13 57.23 46.82
CA ARG A 170 60.37 57.94 48.09
C ARG A 170 61.77 57.67 48.65
N GLU A 171 62.21 56.41 48.69
CA GLU A 171 63.53 56.04 49.20
C GLU A 171 64.66 56.70 48.39
N VAL A 172 64.56 56.69 47.06
CA VAL A 172 65.52 57.35 46.17
C VAL A 172 65.52 58.86 46.37
N LEU A 173 64.35 59.48 46.51
CA LEU A 173 64.23 60.92 46.74
C LEU A 173 64.83 61.34 48.09
N PHE A 174 64.59 60.57 49.17
CA PHE A 174 65.23 60.81 50.47
C PHE A 174 66.75 60.65 50.40
N SER A 175 67.24 59.60 49.74
CA SER A 175 68.68 59.39 49.56
C SER A 175 69.33 60.53 48.78
N LEU A 176 68.63 61.07 47.76
CA LEU A 176 69.10 62.22 46.99
C LEU A 176 69.11 63.50 47.84
N GLU A 177 68.07 63.73 48.65
CA GLU A 177 67.98 64.84 49.60
C GLU A 177 69.14 64.83 50.61
N GLU A 178 69.44 63.66 51.18
CA GLU A 178 70.55 63.49 52.13
C GLU A 178 71.90 63.82 51.48
N ARG A 179 72.12 63.34 50.24
CA ARG A 179 73.33 63.65 49.46
C ARG A 179 73.44 65.15 49.16
N ILE A 180 72.36 65.78 48.70
CA ILE A 180 72.34 67.23 48.43
C ILE A 180 72.63 68.01 49.71
N SER A 181 72.02 67.64 50.83
CA SER A 181 72.25 68.28 52.13
C SER A 181 73.70 68.17 52.57
N THR A 182 74.32 67.01 52.36
CA THR A 182 75.74 66.79 52.64
C THR A 182 76.64 67.66 51.76
N THR A 183 76.40 67.68 50.44
CA THR A 183 77.16 68.51 49.50
C THR A 183 76.96 70.00 49.78
N LEU A 184 75.75 70.45 50.09
CA LEU A 184 75.47 71.83 50.48
C LEU A 184 76.20 72.20 51.77
N GLY A 185 76.26 71.30 52.76
CA GLY A 185 77.04 71.47 53.97
C GLY A 185 78.54 71.63 53.69
N GLN A 186 79.09 70.86 52.74
CA GLN A 186 80.49 71.01 52.30
C GLN A 186 80.73 72.36 51.61
N VAL A 187 79.81 72.80 50.73
CA VAL A 187 79.90 74.11 50.06
C VAL A 187 79.84 75.25 51.09
N ARG A 188 78.93 75.19 52.06
CA ARG A 188 78.84 76.20 53.14
C ARG A 188 80.14 76.29 53.95
N LYS A 189 80.71 75.15 54.36
CA LYS A 189 82.01 75.13 55.04
C LYS A 189 83.13 75.70 54.18
N GLY A 190 83.11 75.43 52.88
CA GLY A 190 84.07 76.01 51.93
C GLY A 190 83.96 77.53 51.81
N ILE A 191 82.73 78.08 51.80
CA ILE A 191 82.49 79.53 51.82
C ILE A 191 82.96 80.13 53.15
N GLU A 192 82.62 79.51 54.28
CA GLU A 192 83.02 79.97 55.62
C GLU A 192 84.55 80.02 55.78
N MET A 193 85.28 79.04 55.25
CA MET A 193 86.75 79.06 55.18
C MET A 193 87.32 80.18 54.29
N LEU A 194 86.64 80.54 53.20
CA LEU A 194 87.04 81.65 52.34
C LEU A 194 86.80 83.00 53.04
N ASP A 195 85.65 83.17 53.69
CA ASP A 195 85.32 84.37 54.48
C ASP A 195 86.28 84.54 55.67
N GLU A 196 86.66 83.46 56.36
CA GLU A 196 87.70 83.49 57.41
C GLU A 196 89.08 83.88 56.87
N SER A 197 89.44 83.40 55.67
CA SER A 197 90.70 83.78 55.01
C SER A 197 90.72 85.22 54.49
N GLU A 198 89.55 85.84 54.27
CA GLU A 198 89.43 87.26 53.91
C GLU A 198 89.60 88.20 55.12
N VAL A 199 89.36 87.70 56.35
CA VAL A 199 89.56 88.42 57.62
C VAL A 199 91.03 88.39 58.08
N GLU A 200 91.84 87.42 57.65
CA GLU A 200 93.29 87.37 57.95
C GLU A 200 94.18 88.20 56.99
N ILE A 201 93.62 88.76 55.91
CA ILE A 201 94.37 89.50 54.85
C ILE A 201 94.13 91.03 54.89
N ASN A 202 93.35 91.55 55.86
CA ASN A 202 93.24 92.98 56.17
C ASN A 202 93.81 93.32 57.55
#